data_AF-A0A1B9ESQ1-F1
#
_entry.id   AF-A0A1B9ESQ1-F1
#
_cell.length_a   1.000
_cell.length_b   1.000
_cell.length_c   1.000
_cell.angle_alpha   90.00
_cell.angle_beta   90.00
_cell.angle_gamma   90.00
#
_symmetry.space_group_name_H-M   'P 1'
#
loop_
_entity.id
_entity.type
_entity.pdbx_description
1 polymer ?
#
loop_
_entity_poly.entity_id
_entity_poly.type
_entity_poly.pdbx_seq_one_letter_code
_entity_poly.pdbx_strand_id
1 'polypeptide(L)'
;MRRVTEYAAEVTVSDGQRVASLGGVVVRNRRLVLLWLRRQALRLANSHGLPLAPEPVRMSAGDDVRPVHFHGSGAPEELRRWATHGPHQDHAIRALEAGFPALFTVLDPAVGLSLTLAGWRGRPADR
;
A
#
# COMPACT_ATOMS: atom_id res chain seq x y z
N MET A 1 -27.92 6.19 14.21
CA MET A 1 -26.60 6.71 13.77
C MET A 1 -26.11 5.86 12.59
N ARG A 2 -25.94 6.45 11.40
CA ARG A 2 -25.43 5.73 10.22
C ARG A 2 -23.92 5.58 10.37
N ARG A 3 -23.42 4.38 10.72
CA ARG A 3 -21.97 4.11 10.71
C ARG A 3 -21.49 4.31 9.27
N VAL A 4 -20.74 5.38 9.02
CA VAL A 4 -20.05 5.57 7.74
C VAL A 4 -19.02 4.45 7.66
N THR A 5 -19.10 3.62 6.62
CA THR A 5 -18.08 2.59 6.39
C THR A 5 -16.79 3.31 5.96
N GLU A 6 -15.80 3.30 6.83
CA GLU A 6 -14.46 3.76 6.53
C GLU A 6 -13.62 2.60 5.99
N TYR A 7 -12.59 2.94 5.24
CA TYR A 7 -11.60 2.03 4.71
C TYR A 7 -10.23 2.58 5.07
N ALA A 8 -9.33 1.71 5.49
CA ALA A 8 -7.97 2.07 5.79
C ALA A 8 -7.01 1.37 4.84
N ALA A 9 -5.84 1.97 4.66
CA ALA A 9 -4.75 1.38 3.93
C ALA A 9 -3.44 1.68 4.64
N GLU A 10 -2.49 0.77 4.53
CA GLU A 10 -1.17 0.90 5.14
C GLU A 10 -0.13 0.23 4.24
N VAL A 11 1.05 0.82 4.20
CA VAL A 11 2.24 0.18 3.65
C VAL A 11 3.15 -0.16 4.81
N THR A 12 3.57 -1.42 4.89
CA THR A 12 4.54 -1.88 5.87
C THR A 12 5.76 -2.48 5.19
N VAL A 13 6.89 -2.44 5.88
CA VAL A 13 8.11 -3.14 5.49
C VAL A 13 8.53 -4.08 6.60
N SER A 14 9.10 -5.22 6.23
CA SER A 14 9.65 -6.20 7.15
C SER A 14 11.01 -6.69 6.66
N ASP A 15 11.96 -6.88 7.57
CA ASP A 15 13.23 -7.57 7.30
C ASP A 15 13.18 -9.05 7.72
N GLY A 16 11.99 -9.58 7.99
CA GLY A 16 11.76 -10.92 8.51
C GLY A 16 11.84 -11.04 10.03
N GLN A 17 12.30 -10.00 10.74
CA GLN A 17 12.36 -9.97 12.21
C GLN A 17 11.57 -8.79 12.79
N ARG A 18 11.53 -7.66 12.08
CA ARG A 18 10.86 -6.43 12.50
C ARG A 18 9.95 -5.95 11.41
N VAL A 19 8.78 -5.46 11.81
CA VAL A 19 7.83 -4.80 10.92
C VAL A 19 7.78 -3.32 11.26
N ALA A 20 7.87 -2.47 10.25
CA ALA A 20 7.72 -1.03 10.37
C ALA A 20 6.62 -0.53 9.43
N SER A 21 5.77 0.37 9.94
CA SER A 21 4.82 1.11 9.10
C SER A 21 5.57 2.19 8.33
N LEU A 22 5.36 2.23 7.02
CA LEU A 22 5.89 3.27 6.14
C LEU A 22 4.92 4.43 6.00
N GLY A 23 3.62 4.19 6.18
CA GLY A 23 2.56 5.20 6.10
C GLY A 23 1.21 4.54 5.86
N GLY A 24 0.14 5.28 6.09
CA GLY A 24 -1.22 4.78 5.94
C GLY A 24 -2.23 5.90 5.78
N VAL A 25 -3.45 5.57 5.35
CA VAL A 25 -4.54 6.52 5.14
C VAL A 25 -5.87 5.93 5.61
N VAL A 26 -6.79 6.77 6.08
CA VAL A 26 -8.19 6.40 6.28
C VAL A 26 -9.08 7.22 5.33
N VAL A 27 -9.92 6.54 4.57
CA VAL A 27 -10.81 7.14 3.56
C VAL A 27 -12.22 6.57 3.63
N ARG A 28 -13.18 7.26 3.01
CA ARG A 28 -14.60 6.85 3.03
C ARG A 28 -15.00 5.92 1.90
N ASN A 29 -14.06 5.50 1.04
CA ASN A 29 -14.36 4.75 -0.16
C ASN A 29 -13.26 3.74 -0.50
N ARG A 30 -13.64 2.50 -0.77
CA ARG A 30 -12.75 1.42 -1.23
C ARG A 30 -11.91 1.79 -2.47
N ARG A 31 -12.50 2.53 -3.42
CA ARG A 31 -11.77 2.99 -4.61
C ARG A 31 -10.67 3.99 -4.27
N LEU A 32 -10.86 4.78 -3.21
CA LEU A 32 -9.83 5.69 -2.72
C LEU A 32 -8.70 4.93 -2.04
N VAL A 33 -9.00 3.85 -1.29
CA VAL A 33 -7.96 2.97 -0.74
C VAL A 33 -7.10 2.38 -1.85
N LEU A 34 -7.72 1.81 -2.88
CA LEU A 34 -6.95 1.26 -4.00
C LEU A 34 -6.18 2.33 -4.77
N LEU A 35 -6.78 3.49 -4.99
CA LEU A 35 -6.09 4.60 -5.64
C LEU A 35 -4.84 4.99 -4.84
N TRP A 36 -4.96 5.10 -3.52
CA TRP A 36 -3.83 5.39 -2.64
C TRP A 36 -2.76 4.30 -2.74
N LEU A 37 -3.12 3.03 -2.57
CA LEU A 37 -2.17 1.91 -2.65
C LEU A 37 -1.44 1.86 -4.01
N ARG A 38 -2.13 2.09 -5.12
CA ARG A 38 -1.54 2.15 -6.47
C ARG A 38 -0.51 3.27 -6.58
N ARG A 39 -0.83 4.45 -6.06
CA ARG A 39 0.10 5.58 -6.06
C ARG A 39 1.33 5.29 -5.22
N GLN A 40 1.16 4.73 -4.02
CA GLN A 40 2.31 4.39 -3.17
C GLN A 40 3.17 3.28 -3.79
N ALA A 41 2.57 2.27 -4.41
CA ALA A 41 3.28 1.22 -5.14
C ALA A 41 4.15 1.80 -6.25
N LEU A 42 3.60 2.68 -7.11
CA LEU A 42 4.35 3.33 -8.19
C LEU A 42 5.44 4.26 -7.65
N ARG A 43 5.12 5.03 -6.61
CA ARG A 43 6.07 5.91 -5.94
C ARG A 43 7.26 5.12 -5.40
N LEU A 44 7.03 4.08 -4.61
CA LEU A 44 8.07 3.21 -4.06
C LEU A 44 8.90 2.55 -5.16
N ALA A 45 8.23 2.02 -6.20
CA ALA A 45 8.92 1.38 -7.31
C ALA A 45 9.77 2.33 -8.15
N ASN A 46 9.40 3.61 -8.22
CA ASN A 46 10.13 4.60 -9.01
C ASN A 46 11.17 5.35 -8.18
N SER A 47 11.02 5.38 -6.86
CA SER A 47 11.87 6.20 -6.00
C SER A 47 13.23 5.59 -5.70
N HIS A 48 13.48 4.28 -5.84
CA HIS A 48 14.83 3.68 -5.69
C HIS A 48 15.68 4.27 -4.52
N GLY A 49 15.07 4.49 -3.34
CA GLY A 49 15.74 5.10 -2.18
C GLY A 49 15.96 6.63 -2.22
N LEU A 50 15.56 7.32 -3.29
CA LEU A 50 15.49 8.78 -3.35
C LEU A 50 14.31 9.32 -2.53
N PRO A 51 14.39 10.58 -2.05
CA PRO A 51 13.27 11.25 -1.43
C PRO A 51 12.03 11.16 -2.32
N LEU A 52 10.94 10.67 -1.75
CA LEU A 52 9.65 10.63 -2.43
C LEU A 52 9.19 12.07 -2.69
N ALA A 53 9.01 12.43 -3.95
CA ALA A 53 8.43 13.72 -4.28
C ALA A 53 7.08 13.86 -3.56
N PRO A 54 6.79 15.02 -2.95
CA PRO A 54 5.52 15.23 -2.25
C PRO A 54 4.35 14.93 -3.19
N GLU A 55 3.34 14.22 -2.69
CA GLU A 55 2.20 13.86 -3.53
C GLU A 55 1.49 15.13 -4.00
N PRO A 56 1.27 15.33 -5.31
CA PRO A 56 0.60 16.53 -5.82
C PRO A 56 -0.87 16.62 -5.35
N VAL A 57 -1.45 15.49 -4.95
CA VAL A 57 -2.80 15.40 -4.39
C VAL A 57 -2.71 14.72 -3.03
N ARG A 58 -2.64 15.52 -1.96
CA ARG A 58 -2.69 15.00 -0.59
C ARG A 58 -4.08 14.43 -0.31
N MET A 59 -4.13 13.11 -0.10
CA MET A 59 -5.34 12.49 0.44
C MET A 59 -5.39 12.82 1.93
N SER A 60 -6.37 13.63 2.34
CA SER A 60 -6.37 14.44 3.58
C SER A 60 -6.36 13.71 4.93
N ALA A 61 -5.88 12.47 5.03
CA ALA A 61 -5.98 11.68 6.26
C ALA A 61 -4.90 10.60 6.42
N GLY A 62 -3.67 10.84 5.93
CA GLY A 62 -2.59 9.86 6.02
C GLY A 62 -1.19 10.46 6.11
N ASP A 63 -0.29 9.73 6.77
CA ASP A 63 1.14 10.01 6.75
C ASP A 63 1.72 9.71 5.36
N ASP A 64 2.64 10.56 4.92
CA ASP A 64 3.40 10.31 3.69
C ASP A 64 4.20 9.01 3.84
N VAL A 65 4.08 8.13 2.84
CA VAL A 65 4.83 6.87 2.83
C VAL A 65 6.33 7.16 2.82
N ARG A 66 7.09 6.53 3.72
CA ARG A 66 8.55 6.63 3.78
C ARG A 66 9.21 5.88 2.61
N PRO A 67 10.31 6.40 2.03
CA PRO A 67 10.99 5.75 0.92
C PRO A 67 11.61 4.42 1.34
N VAL A 68 11.71 3.50 0.39
CA VAL A 68 12.39 2.21 0.54
C VAL A 68 13.45 2.08 -0.54
N HIS A 69 14.62 1.62 -0.14
CA HIS A 69 15.71 1.28 -1.06
C HIS A 69 15.64 -0.21 -1.38
N PHE A 70 15.32 -0.53 -2.64
CA PHE A 70 15.36 -1.89 -3.17
C PHE A 70 16.74 -2.17 -3.77
N HIS A 71 17.26 -3.37 -3.55
CA HIS A 71 18.57 -3.83 -3.98
C HIS A 71 18.52 -4.62 -5.30
N GLY A 72 17.32 -5.01 -5.74
CA GLY A 72 17.07 -5.60 -7.05
C GLY A 72 15.93 -4.89 -7.81
N SER A 73 15.82 -5.14 -9.11
CA SER A 73 14.73 -4.59 -9.94
C SER A 73 13.42 -5.37 -9.82
N GLY A 74 13.47 -6.64 -9.38
CA GLY A 74 12.30 -7.51 -9.31
C GLY A 74 11.19 -6.95 -8.41
N ALA A 75 11.53 -6.51 -7.20
CA ALA A 75 10.55 -5.95 -6.28
C ALA A 75 9.88 -4.65 -6.80
N PRO A 76 10.64 -3.65 -7.28
CA PRO A 76 10.07 -2.50 -7.99
C PRO A 76 9.20 -2.88 -9.20
N GLU A 77 9.62 -3.85 -10.02
CA GLU A 77 8.86 -4.27 -11.20
C GLU A 77 7.54 -4.94 -10.83
N GLU A 78 7.51 -5.77 -9.79
CA GLU A 78 6.28 -6.37 -9.29
C GLU A 78 5.30 -5.32 -8.73
N LEU A 79 5.81 -4.30 -8.04
CA LEU A 79 5.00 -3.16 -7.60
C LEU A 79 4.38 -2.39 -8.78
N ARG A 80 5.17 -2.14 -9.84
CA ARG A 80 4.66 -1.50 -11.07
C ARG A 80 3.61 -2.38 -11.73
N ARG A 81 3.85 -3.68 -11.84
CA ARG A 81 2.89 -4.64 -12.40
C ARG A 81 1.60 -4.65 -11.60
N TRP A 82 1.67 -4.78 -10.28
CA TRP A 82 0.49 -4.73 -9.42
C TRP A 82 -0.31 -3.44 -9.65
N ALA A 83 0.36 -2.28 -9.65
CA ALA A 83 -0.31 -0.98 -9.78
C ALA A 83 -0.96 -0.72 -11.16
N THR A 84 -0.51 -1.40 -12.21
CA THR A 84 -0.94 -1.19 -13.60
C THR A 84 -1.79 -2.33 -14.16
N HIS A 85 -1.73 -3.52 -13.58
CA HIS A 85 -2.41 -4.71 -14.09
C HIS A 85 -3.84 -4.84 -13.53
N GLY A 86 -4.83 -4.76 -14.42
CA GLY A 86 -6.26 -4.79 -14.09
C GLY A 86 -6.71 -5.95 -13.19
N PRO A 87 -6.32 -7.22 -13.46
CA PRO A 87 -6.70 -8.36 -12.64
C PRO A 87 -6.32 -8.27 -11.16
N HIS A 88 -5.15 -7.71 -10.83
CA HIS A 88 -4.74 -7.51 -9.44
C HIS A 88 -5.61 -6.46 -8.74
N GLN A 89 -6.02 -5.42 -9.48
CA GLN A 89 -6.88 -4.36 -8.97
C GLN A 89 -8.32 -4.85 -8.75
N ASP A 90 -8.84 -5.65 -9.68
CA ASP A 90 -10.18 -6.23 -9.54
C ASP A 90 -10.24 -7.21 -8.37
N HIS A 91 -9.20 -8.01 -8.17
CA HIS A 91 -9.10 -8.89 -7.00
C HIS A 91 -9.09 -8.08 -5.70
N ALA A 92 -8.30 -7.00 -5.63
CA ALA A 92 -8.24 -6.14 -4.46
C ALA A 92 -9.57 -5.41 -4.17
N ILE A 93 -10.27 -4.92 -5.22
CA ILE A 93 -11.61 -4.32 -5.07
C ILE A 93 -12.60 -5.35 -4.52
N ARG A 94 -12.59 -6.57 -5.06
CA ARG A 94 -13.51 -7.64 -4.64
C ARG A 94 -13.24 -8.07 -3.21
N ALA A 95 -11.98 -8.16 -2.79
CA ALA A 95 -11.63 -8.44 -1.41
C ALA A 95 -12.22 -7.38 -0.45
N LEU A 96 -11.98 -6.09 -0.74
CA LEU A 96 -12.51 -4.98 0.07
C LEU A 96 -14.05 -4.92 0.10
N GLU A 97 -14.70 -5.30 -1.01
CA GLU A 97 -16.16 -5.39 -1.10
C GLU A 97 -16.71 -6.52 -0.24
N ALA A 98 -16.05 -7.67 -0.26
CA ALA A 98 -16.39 -8.83 0.58
C ALA A 98 -15.99 -8.65 2.05
N GLY A 99 -15.33 -7.54 2.41
CA GLY A 99 -14.89 -7.24 3.78
C GLY A 99 -13.57 -7.92 4.17
N PHE A 100 -12.87 -8.54 3.22
CA PHE A 100 -11.53 -9.08 3.42
C PHE A 100 -10.46 -8.01 3.19
N PRO A 101 -9.29 -8.15 3.83
CA PRO A 101 -8.17 -7.28 3.52
C PRO A 101 -7.64 -7.55 2.10
N ALA A 102 -7.38 -6.48 1.36
CA ALA A 102 -6.57 -6.53 0.15
C ALA A 102 -5.10 -6.48 0.55
N LEU A 103 -4.38 -7.58 0.31
CA LEU A 103 -2.95 -7.71 0.64
C LEU A 103 -2.15 -7.99 -0.62
N PHE A 104 -1.04 -7.29 -0.77
CA PHE A 104 -0.03 -7.57 -1.78
C PHE A 104 1.35 -7.40 -1.15
N THR A 105 2.16 -8.45 -1.20
CA THR A 105 3.51 -8.46 -0.63
C THR A 105 4.51 -8.73 -1.73
N VAL A 106 5.58 -7.96 -1.74
CA VAL A 106 6.73 -8.13 -2.62
C VAL A 106 7.98 -8.39 -1.78
N LEU A 107 8.83 -9.31 -2.24
CA LEU A 107 10.09 -9.67 -1.58
C LEU A 107 11.27 -9.14 -2.39
N ASP A 108 12.18 -8.45 -1.72
CA ASP A 108 13.53 -8.18 -2.19
C ASP A 108 14.48 -9.24 -1.60
N PRO A 109 14.82 -10.28 -2.37
CA PRO A 109 15.59 -11.42 -1.86
C PRO A 109 17.05 -11.05 -1.56
N ALA A 110 17.57 -9.96 -2.14
CA ALA A 110 18.96 -9.56 -1.92
C ALA A 110 19.23 -9.16 -0.45
N VAL A 111 18.19 -8.71 0.26
CA VAL A 111 18.28 -8.28 1.67
C VAL A 111 17.21 -8.90 2.57
N GLY A 112 16.39 -9.82 2.04
CA GLY A 112 15.28 -10.44 2.79
C GLY A 112 14.17 -9.45 3.17
N LEU A 113 14.06 -8.32 2.46
CA LEU A 113 13.13 -7.26 2.76
C LEU A 113 11.78 -7.53 2.08
N SER A 114 10.71 -7.59 2.86
CA SER A 114 9.33 -7.75 2.37
C SER A 114 8.56 -6.45 2.53
N LEU A 115 7.95 -5.96 1.46
CA LEU A 115 7.06 -4.81 1.50
C LEU A 115 5.63 -5.25 1.27
N THR A 116 4.72 -4.85 2.16
CA THR A 116 3.31 -5.21 2.09
C THR A 116 2.44 -3.98 1.93
N LEU A 117 1.63 -3.99 0.87
CA LEU A 117 0.51 -3.09 0.62
C LEU A 117 -0.75 -3.72 1.20
N ALA A 118 -1.36 -3.07 2.18
CA ALA A 118 -2.55 -3.58 2.85
C ALA A 118 -3.70 -2.57 2.80
N GLY A 119 -4.91 -3.03 2.51
CA GLY A 119 -6.13 -2.23 2.59
C GLY A 119 -7.25 -3.03 3.23
N TRP A 120 -8.09 -2.41 4.04
CA TRP A 120 -9.20 -3.09 4.72
C TRP A 120 -10.39 -2.17 4.94
N ARG A 121 -11.53 -2.78 5.26
CA ARG A 121 -12.75 -2.09 5.68
C ARG A 121 -12.69 -1.90 7.21
N GLY A 122 -12.80 -0.66 7.69
CA GLY A 122 -12.68 -0.30 9.11
C GLY A 122 -11.45 0.55 9.43
N ARG A 123 -11.29 0.92 10.72
CA ARG A 123 -10.11 1.64 11.21
C ARG A 123 -9.03 0.67 11.69
N PRO A 124 -7.74 1.04 11.67
CA PRO A 124 -6.65 0.21 12.17
C PRO A 124 -6.81 -0.22 13.65
N ALA A 125 -7.56 0.53 14.45
CA ALA A 125 -7.79 0.27 15.87
C ALA A 125 -8.80 -0.86 16.18
N ASP A 126 -9.36 -1.51 15.15
CA ASP A 126 -10.25 -2.68 15.29
C ASP A 126 -9.47 -4.02 15.18
N ARG A 127 -8.13 -3.99 15.35
CA ARG A 127 -7.27 -5.17 15.36
C ARG A 127 -7.14 -5.79 16.75
#